data_AF-A0A644XDR7-F1
#
_entry.id   AF-A0A644XDR7-F1
#
_cell.length_a   1.000
_cell.length_b   1.000
_cell.length_c   1.000
_cell.angle_alpha   90.00
_cell.angle_beta   90.00
_cell.angle_gamma   90.00
#
_symmetry.space_group_name_H-M   'P 1'
#
loop_
_entity.id
_entity.type
_entity.pdbx_description
1 polymer ?
#
loop_
_entity_poly.entity_id
_entity_poly.type
_entity_poly.pdbx_seq_one_letter_code
_entity_poly.pdbx_strand_id
1 'polypeptide(L)'
;MNKFEKIFCGLLIGSVLPITGFLAGWWSLTQSTNNLIIGVAAFGGLGLGLLMDTFFLKKWVANAYRMSPTILMAIYLFYSICVFGFFMGVPVFNVILALPAGLFIGASLAHLNLNPIEEKKKVHQTLTFTLLVMGFICAASAFLALRDPTTAANLEGMLRLRFTVTQPMIVALILVGGSALLLLQWGLGAWSIRWGKKIVAISQINQ
;
A
#
# COMPACT_ATOMS: atom_id res chain seq x y z
N MET A 1 -13.74 10.78 16.19
CA MET A 1 -13.50 9.51 15.48
C MET A 1 -14.52 8.48 15.91
N ASN A 2 -15.29 7.99 14.94
CA ASN A 2 -16.29 6.95 15.13
C ASN A 2 -15.62 5.57 15.31
N LYS A 3 -16.38 4.58 15.76
CA LYS A 3 -15.89 3.21 15.98
C LYS A 3 -15.24 2.62 14.72
N PHE A 4 -15.86 2.83 13.55
CA PHE A 4 -15.32 2.38 12.26
C PHE A 4 -13.98 3.05 11.92
N GLU A 5 -13.84 4.36 12.10
CA GLU A 5 -12.58 5.08 11.85
C GLU A 5 -11.46 4.61 12.78
N LYS A 6 -11.78 4.32 14.05
CA LYS A 6 -10.81 3.77 15.01
C LYS A 6 -10.32 2.38 14.59
N ILE A 7 -11.22 1.51 14.15
CA ILE A 7 -10.86 0.17 13.65
C ILE A 7 -10.02 0.29 12.38
N PHE A 8 -10.44 1.13 11.43
CA PHE A 8 -9.73 1.35 10.18
C PHE A 8 -8.31 1.90 10.42
N CYS A 9 -8.16 2.96 11.22
CA CYS A 9 -6.86 3.50 11.57
C CYS A 9 -6.03 2.51 12.40
N GLY A 10 -6.68 1.75 13.29
CA GLY A 10 -6.03 0.69 14.05
C GLY A 10 -5.44 -0.40 13.17
N LEU A 11 -6.18 -0.84 12.14
CA LEU A 11 -5.69 -1.83 11.19
C LEU A 11 -4.55 -1.28 10.33
N LEU A 12 -4.72 -0.06 9.80
CA LEU A 12 -3.74 0.60 8.93
C LEU A 12 -2.42 0.94 9.62
N ILE A 13 -2.46 1.28 10.91
CA ILE A 13 -1.28 1.73 11.64
C ILE A 13 -0.71 0.57 12.46
N GLY A 14 -1.56 -0.23 13.09
CA GLY A 14 -1.14 -1.36 13.93
C GLY A 14 -0.43 -2.42 13.10
N SER A 15 -1.01 -2.86 11.98
CA SER A 15 -0.43 -3.99 11.25
C SER A 15 1.00 -3.78 10.73
N VAL A 16 1.54 -2.55 10.74
CA VAL A 16 2.93 -2.27 10.41
C VAL A 16 3.92 -3.05 11.30
N LEU A 17 3.77 -3.04 12.63
CA LEU A 17 4.73 -3.72 13.52
C LEU A 17 4.65 -5.26 13.41
N PRO A 18 3.47 -5.91 13.43
CA PRO A 18 3.33 -7.34 13.21
C PRO A 18 3.89 -7.80 11.86
N ILE A 19 3.61 -7.07 10.76
CA ILE A 19 4.12 -7.43 9.43
C ILE A 19 5.64 -7.27 9.41
N THR A 20 6.18 -6.19 9.97
CA THR A 20 7.64 -5.97 10.05
C THR A 20 8.31 -7.07 10.87
N GLY A 21 7.73 -7.43 12.02
CA GLY A 21 8.24 -8.51 12.87
C GLY A 21 8.22 -9.87 12.17
N PHE A 22 7.12 -10.20 11.49
CA PHE A 22 7.00 -11.41 10.68
C PHE A 22 8.09 -11.47 9.60
N LEU A 23 8.23 -10.40 8.81
CA LEU A 23 9.21 -10.32 7.74
C LEU A 23 10.63 -10.38 8.28
N ALA A 24 10.94 -9.67 9.37
CA ALA A 24 12.25 -9.71 10.00
C ALA A 24 12.58 -11.13 10.48
N GLY A 25 11.64 -11.80 11.15
CA GLY A 25 11.80 -13.18 11.61
C GLY A 25 12.01 -14.17 10.46
N TRP A 26 11.22 -14.04 9.39
CA TRP A 26 11.36 -14.85 8.18
C TRP A 26 12.73 -14.65 7.53
N TRP A 27 13.06 -13.41 7.16
CA TRP A 27 14.27 -13.10 6.39
C TRP A 27 15.56 -13.40 7.16
N SER A 28 15.58 -13.25 8.49
CA SER A 28 16.76 -13.51 9.32
C SER A 28 17.26 -14.96 9.24
N LEU A 29 16.39 -15.91 8.88
CA LEU A 29 16.71 -17.34 8.88
C LEU A 29 16.44 -18.02 7.54
N THR A 30 16.26 -17.25 6.46
CA THR A 30 16.04 -17.77 5.10
C THR A 30 17.14 -18.68 4.57
N GLN A 31 18.37 -18.57 5.08
CA GLN A 31 19.48 -19.45 4.71
C GLN A 31 19.50 -20.78 5.50
N SER A 32 18.62 -20.95 6.49
CA SER A 32 18.52 -22.20 7.24
C SER A 32 17.85 -23.28 6.41
N THR A 33 18.33 -24.51 6.51
CA THR A 33 17.72 -25.68 5.85
C THR A 33 16.48 -26.21 6.58
N ASN A 34 16.22 -25.74 7.81
CA ASN A 34 15.12 -26.22 8.62
C ASN A 34 13.90 -25.28 8.54
N ASN A 35 12.90 -25.70 7.77
CA ASN A 35 11.63 -24.97 7.60
C ASN A 35 10.90 -24.69 8.93
N LEU A 36 11.06 -25.56 9.93
CA LEU A 36 10.44 -25.37 11.24
C LEU A 36 11.05 -24.18 11.98
N ILE A 37 12.36 -24.00 11.88
CA ILE A 37 13.07 -22.87 12.50
C ILE A 37 12.66 -21.55 11.83
N ILE A 38 12.53 -21.53 10.50
CA ILE A 38 12.04 -20.36 9.75
C ILE A 38 10.62 -20.00 10.19
N GLY A 39 9.74 -21.01 10.28
CA GLY A 39 8.36 -20.82 10.72
C GLY A 39 8.28 -20.26 12.14
N VAL A 40 9.00 -20.86 13.09
CA VAL A 40 9.03 -20.40 14.49
C VAL A 40 9.54 -18.96 14.59
N ALA A 41 10.59 -18.61 13.84
CA ALA A 41 11.12 -17.25 13.85
C ALA A 41 10.16 -16.23 13.25
N ALA A 42 9.49 -16.56 12.14
CA ALA A 42 8.50 -15.69 11.51
C ALA A 42 7.28 -15.46 12.40
N PHE A 43 6.70 -16.54 12.96
CA PHE A 43 5.57 -16.42 13.89
C PHE A 43 5.97 -15.81 15.23
N GLY A 44 7.19 -16.06 15.70
CA GLY A 44 7.75 -15.40 16.88
C GLY A 44 7.87 -13.89 16.67
N GLY A 45 8.40 -13.46 15.52
CA GLY A 45 8.48 -12.06 15.13
C GLY A 45 7.10 -11.40 14.99
N LEU A 46 6.12 -12.11 14.42
CA LEU A 46 4.73 -11.65 14.36
C LEU A 46 4.14 -11.46 15.77
N GLY A 47 4.35 -12.43 16.66
CA GLY A 47 3.89 -12.36 18.05
C GLY A 47 4.49 -11.19 18.81
N LEU A 48 5.79 -10.96 18.66
CA LEU A 48 6.47 -9.79 19.24
C LEU A 48 5.91 -8.47 18.68
N GLY A 49 5.68 -8.39 17.37
CA GLY A 49 5.07 -7.23 16.75
C GLY A 49 3.65 -6.94 17.27
N LEU A 50 2.82 -7.98 17.45
CA LEU A 50 1.49 -7.86 18.06
C LEU A 50 1.57 -7.39 19.52
N LEU A 51 2.52 -7.90 20.30
CA LEU A 51 2.72 -7.46 21.68
C LEU A 51 3.07 -5.97 21.72
N MET A 52 4.00 -5.51 20.87
CA MET A 52 4.35 -4.09 20.78
C MET A 52 3.14 -3.23 20.39
N ASP A 53 2.34 -3.67 19.45
CA ASP A 53 1.10 -3.01 19.06
C ASP A 53 0.17 -2.77 20.25
N THR A 54 -0.05 -3.77 21.12
CA THR A 54 -0.97 -3.60 22.26
C THR A 54 -0.58 -2.44 23.19
N PHE A 55 0.72 -2.13 23.30
CA PHE A 55 1.24 -1.02 24.10
C PHE A 55 1.11 0.33 23.40
N PHE A 56 1.39 0.42 22.08
CA PHE A 56 1.49 1.70 21.37
C PHE A 56 0.23 2.09 20.57
N LEU A 57 -0.59 1.11 20.16
CA LEU A 57 -1.68 1.30 19.21
C LEU A 57 -2.72 2.32 19.68
N LYS A 58 -3.11 2.29 20.96
CA LYS A 58 -4.09 3.24 21.51
C LYS A 58 -3.63 4.69 21.32
N LYS A 59 -2.35 4.97 21.60
CA LYS A 59 -1.77 6.31 21.46
C LYS A 59 -1.63 6.73 19.99
N TRP A 60 -1.27 5.78 19.12
CA TRP A 60 -1.08 6.04 17.70
C TRP A 60 -2.41 6.29 16.99
N VAL A 61 -3.43 5.46 17.24
CA VAL A 61 -4.78 5.65 16.68
C VAL A 61 -5.41 6.95 17.16
N ALA A 62 -5.25 7.32 18.44
CA ALA A 62 -5.76 8.57 18.96
C ALA A 62 -5.15 9.81 18.28
N ASN A 63 -3.91 9.70 17.80
CA ASN A 63 -3.19 10.77 17.12
C ASN A 63 -3.10 10.60 15.61
N ALA A 64 -3.81 9.62 15.02
CA ALA A 64 -3.64 9.23 13.62
C ALA A 64 -3.79 10.43 12.66
N TYR A 65 -4.85 11.21 12.79
CA TYR A 65 -5.10 12.39 11.93
C TYR A 65 -4.15 13.57 12.19
N ARG A 66 -3.40 13.55 13.29
CA ARG A 66 -2.39 14.57 13.63
C ARG A 66 -0.97 14.09 13.35
N MET A 67 -0.79 12.86 12.85
CA MET A 67 0.53 12.36 12.50
C MET A 67 1.18 13.24 11.43
N SER A 68 2.50 13.34 11.50
CA SER A 68 3.24 14.08 10.48
C SER A 68 3.05 13.42 9.11
N PRO A 69 3.02 14.21 8.02
CA PRO A 69 2.91 13.67 6.67
C PRO A 69 4.00 12.63 6.36
N THR A 70 5.19 12.78 6.93
CA THR A 70 6.32 11.85 6.77
C THR A 70 6.01 10.45 7.28
N ILE A 71 5.35 10.32 8.44
CA ILE A 71 4.97 9.00 8.98
C ILE A 71 3.94 8.32 8.06
N LEU A 72 2.95 9.07 7.59
CA LEU A 72 1.93 8.54 6.67
C LEU A 72 2.53 8.11 5.34
N MET A 73 3.49 8.89 4.82
CA MET A 73 4.25 8.55 3.61
C MET A 73 5.06 7.27 3.81
N ALA A 74 5.72 7.12 4.97
CA ALA A 74 6.48 5.91 5.29
C ALA A 74 5.58 4.67 5.40
N ILE A 75 4.42 4.78 6.06
CA ILE A 75 3.43 3.70 6.14
C ILE A 75 2.93 3.29 4.75
N TYR A 76 2.59 4.25 3.90
CA TYR A 76 2.16 3.97 2.54
C TYR A 76 3.25 3.26 1.73
N LEU A 77 4.49 3.76 1.81
CA LEU A 77 5.63 3.16 1.12
C LEU A 77 5.89 1.73 1.62
N PHE A 78 5.81 1.50 2.93
CA PHE A 78 5.92 0.18 3.54
C PHE A 78 4.89 -0.79 2.93
N TYR A 79 3.61 -0.44 2.95
CA TYR A 79 2.58 -1.30 2.34
C TYR A 79 2.79 -1.49 0.85
N SER A 80 3.23 -0.45 0.12
CA SER A 80 3.51 -0.55 -1.30
C SER A 80 4.62 -1.56 -1.59
N ILE A 81 5.70 -1.57 -0.79
CA ILE A 81 6.78 -2.56 -0.91
C ILE A 81 6.27 -3.96 -0.54
N CYS A 82 5.48 -4.09 0.52
CA CYS A 82 4.92 -5.38 0.94
C CYS A 82 4.01 -5.99 -0.13
N VAL A 83 3.07 -5.20 -0.67
CA VAL A 83 2.17 -5.66 -1.75
C VAL A 83 2.99 -6.02 -2.99
N PHE A 84 3.94 -5.18 -3.38
CA PHE A 84 4.79 -5.45 -4.53
C PHE A 84 5.58 -6.75 -4.38
N GLY A 85 6.21 -6.98 -3.21
CA GLY A 85 6.95 -8.20 -2.92
C GLY A 85 6.06 -9.44 -2.85
N PHE A 86 4.89 -9.33 -2.21
CA PHE A 86 3.93 -10.44 -2.08
C PHE A 86 3.39 -10.90 -3.44
N PHE A 87 3.16 -9.96 -4.36
CA PHE A 87 2.71 -10.25 -5.73
C PHE A 87 3.88 -10.42 -6.72
N MET A 88 5.03 -10.89 -6.23
CA MET A 88 6.17 -11.29 -7.08
C MET A 88 6.66 -10.18 -8.03
N GLY A 89 6.55 -8.91 -7.61
CA GLY A 89 6.97 -7.77 -8.42
C GLY A 89 5.95 -7.33 -9.49
N VAL A 90 4.70 -7.79 -9.43
CA VAL A 90 3.62 -7.34 -10.31
C VAL A 90 2.89 -6.14 -9.67
N PRO A 91 2.85 -4.96 -10.31
CA PRO A 91 2.41 -3.72 -9.68
C PRO A 91 0.88 -3.56 -9.64
N VAL A 92 0.12 -4.43 -10.29
CA VAL A 92 -1.35 -4.29 -10.48
C VAL A 92 -2.08 -4.11 -9.15
N PHE A 93 -1.70 -4.88 -8.12
CA PHE A 93 -2.37 -4.84 -6.82
C PHE A 93 -1.95 -3.65 -5.95
N ASN A 94 -0.84 -2.97 -6.26
CA ASN A 94 -0.42 -1.77 -5.53
C ASN A 94 -1.46 -0.65 -5.66
N VAL A 95 -2.27 -0.66 -6.72
CA VAL A 95 -3.31 0.36 -6.90
C VAL A 95 -4.39 0.30 -5.81
N ILE A 96 -4.61 -0.86 -5.21
CA ILE A 96 -5.58 -1.02 -4.12
C ILE A 96 -5.22 -0.13 -2.93
N LEU A 97 -3.93 0.18 -2.72
CA LEU A 97 -3.47 1.04 -1.63
C LEU A 97 -3.89 2.51 -1.79
N ALA A 98 -4.28 2.94 -2.99
CA ALA A 98 -4.89 4.25 -3.22
C ALA A 98 -6.19 4.42 -2.42
N LEU A 99 -6.94 3.32 -2.21
CA LEU A 99 -8.20 3.33 -1.47
C LEU A 99 -7.99 3.70 0.00
N PRO A 100 -7.24 2.94 0.83
CA PRO A 100 -7.08 3.30 2.23
C PRO A 100 -6.37 4.64 2.42
N ALA A 101 -5.38 4.98 1.58
CA ALA A 101 -4.70 6.27 1.64
C ALA A 101 -5.67 7.44 1.38
N GLY A 102 -6.52 7.31 0.36
CA GLY A 102 -7.52 8.32 0.04
C GLY A 102 -8.60 8.44 1.11
N LEU A 103 -9.10 7.33 1.64
CA LEU A 103 -10.12 7.33 2.69
C LEU A 103 -9.58 7.99 3.96
N PHE A 104 -8.35 7.65 4.34
CA PHE A 104 -7.69 8.21 5.51
C PHE A 104 -7.51 9.73 5.37
N ILE A 105 -6.99 10.21 4.24
CA ILE A 105 -6.80 11.64 4.01
C ILE A 105 -8.14 12.36 3.91
N GLY A 106 -9.13 11.80 3.21
CA GLY A 106 -10.48 12.37 3.14
C GLY A 106 -11.12 12.53 4.52
N ALA A 107 -11.00 11.52 5.38
CA ALA A 107 -11.49 11.60 6.75
C ALA A 107 -10.68 12.62 7.59
N SER A 108 -9.35 12.63 7.46
CA SER A 108 -8.48 13.60 8.13
C SER A 108 -8.85 15.05 7.77
N LEU A 109 -9.13 15.33 6.50
CA LEU A 109 -9.54 16.67 6.03
C LEU A 109 -10.88 17.10 6.64
N ALA A 110 -11.83 16.17 6.78
CA ALA A 110 -13.13 16.46 7.39
C ALA A 110 -13.03 16.80 8.89
N HIS A 111 -12.05 16.24 9.62
CA HIS A 111 -11.85 16.52 11.05
C HIS A 111 -10.94 17.72 11.34
N LEU A 112 -10.07 18.12 10.39
CA LEU A 112 -9.06 19.15 10.62
C LEU A 112 -9.53 20.58 10.31
N ASN A 113 -10.76 20.79 9.81
CA ASN A 113 -11.32 22.11 9.48
C ASN A 113 -10.32 23.06 8.78
N LEU A 114 -9.62 22.52 7.78
CA LEU A 114 -8.58 23.27 7.08
C LEU A 114 -9.17 24.32 6.13
N ASN A 115 -8.41 25.37 5.87
CA ASN A 115 -8.73 26.34 4.84
C ASN A 115 -8.79 25.66 3.45
N PRO A 116 -9.63 26.13 2.51
CA PRO A 116 -9.76 25.53 1.18
C PRO A 116 -8.43 25.43 0.40
N ILE A 117 -7.50 26.35 0.64
CA ILE A 117 -6.16 26.36 0.04
C ILE A 117 -5.30 25.21 0.60
N GLU A 118 -5.31 25.04 1.92
CA GLU A 118 -4.55 23.98 2.62
C GLU A 118 -5.12 22.60 2.31
N GLU A 119 -6.44 22.48 2.22
CA GLU A 119 -7.12 21.26 1.81
C GLU A 119 -6.66 20.83 0.41
N LYS A 120 -6.74 21.74 -0.58
CA LYS A 120 -6.28 21.46 -1.95
C LYS A 120 -4.81 21.06 -1.99
N LYS A 121 -3.97 21.75 -1.22
CA LYS A 121 -2.53 21.43 -1.10
C LYS A 121 -2.31 20.02 -0.57
N LYS A 122 -2.98 19.64 0.53
CA LYS A 122 -2.88 18.28 1.10
C LYS A 122 -3.35 17.22 0.12
N VAL A 123 -4.49 17.43 -0.54
CA VAL A 123 -5.01 16.48 -1.55
C VAL A 123 -4.00 16.30 -2.68
N HIS A 124 -3.48 17.40 -3.24
CA HIS A 124 -2.52 17.32 -4.33
C HIS A 124 -1.21 16.64 -3.88
N GLN A 125 -0.69 16.96 -2.70
CA GLN A 125 0.50 16.30 -2.16
C GLN A 125 0.30 14.79 -1.99
N THR A 126 -0.84 14.35 -1.45
CA THR A 126 -1.16 12.91 -1.32
C THR A 126 -1.25 12.23 -2.68
N LEU A 127 -1.97 12.81 -3.63
CA LEU A 127 -2.14 12.21 -4.96
C LEU A 127 -0.80 12.12 -5.68
N THR A 128 0.00 13.18 -5.66
CA THR A 128 1.33 13.19 -6.29
C THR A 128 2.26 12.19 -5.61
N PHE A 129 2.29 12.12 -4.27
CA PHE A 129 3.13 11.15 -3.56
C PHE A 129 2.76 9.70 -3.91
N THR A 130 1.48 9.35 -3.82
CA THR A 130 1.03 7.98 -4.13
C THR A 130 1.25 7.61 -5.60
N LEU A 131 1.11 8.58 -6.51
CA LEU A 131 1.44 8.41 -7.93
C LEU A 131 2.94 8.20 -8.17
N LEU A 132 3.81 8.96 -7.47
CA LEU A 132 5.26 8.81 -7.56
C LEU A 132 5.70 7.43 -7.05
N VAL A 133 5.16 6.98 -5.92
CA VAL A 133 5.44 5.62 -5.41
C VAL A 133 4.98 4.57 -6.42
N MET A 134 3.78 4.73 -7.00
CA MET A 134 3.28 3.80 -8.02
C MET A 134 4.16 3.81 -9.28
N GLY A 135 4.62 4.98 -9.71
CA GLY A 135 5.56 5.11 -10.83
C GLY A 135 6.89 4.44 -10.57
N PHE A 136 7.43 4.60 -9.36
CA PHE A 136 8.62 3.89 -8.92
C PHE A 136 8.43 2.36 -8.95
N ILE A 137 7.30 1.88 -8.42
CA ILE A 137 6.96 0.45 -8.43
C ILE A 137 6.79 -0.10 -9.85
N CYS A 138 6.15 0.65 -10.76
CA CYS A 138 6.05 0.27 -12.17
C CYS A 138 7.43 0.22 -12.84
N ALA A 139 8.29 1.20 -12.56
CA ALA A 139 9.65 1.22 -13.10
C ALA A 139 10.49 0.04 -12.58
N ALA A 140 10.40 -0.28 -11.28
CA ALA A 140 11.04 -1.43 -10.69
C ALA A 140 10.53 -2.74 -11.31
N SER A 141 9.22 -2.88 -11.51
CA SER A 141 8.62 -4.04 -12.18
C SER A 141 9.12 -4.18 -13.62
N ALA A 142 9.10 -3.09 -14.39
CA ALA A 142 9.59 -3.06 -15.76
C ALA A 142 11.08 -3.44 -15.85
N PHE A 143 11.89 -2.95 -14.91
CA PHE A 143 13.31 -3.30 -14.82
C PHE A 143 13.51 -4.81 -14.59
N LEU A 144 12.75 -5.41 -13.68
CA LEU A 144 12.79 -6.86 -13.43
C LEU A 144 12.33 -7.65 -14.66
N ALA A 145 11.21 -7.26 -15.26
CA ALA A 145 10.62 -7.93 -16.43
C ALA A 145 11.53 -7.89 -17.68
N LEU A 146 12.30 -6.82 -17.87
CA LEU A 146 13.22 -6.70 -19.01
C LEU A 146 14.56 -7.43 -18.80
N ARG A 147 14.92 -7.72 -17.55
CA ARG A 147 16.17 -8.41 -17.19
C ARG A 147 15.99 -9.91 -17.01
N ASP A 148 14.79 -10.35 -16.68
CA ASP A 148 14.48 -11.76 -16.47
C ASP A 148 14.25 -12.49 -17.82
N PRO A 149 15.09 -13.48 -18.17
CA PRO A 149 14.96 -14.23 -19.41
C PRO A 149 13.67 -15.07 -19.46
N THR A 150 13.02 -15.33 -18.32
CA THR A 150 11.82 -16.17 -18.23
C THR A 150 10.50 -15.41 -18.29
N THR A 151 10.54 -14.06 -18.33
CA THR A 151 9.33 -13.23 -18.30
C THR A 151 8.34 -13.55 -19.43
N ALA A 152 8.83 -13.82 -20.64
CA ALA A 152 7.97 -14.20 -21.77
C ALA A 152 7.20 -15.51 -21.49
N ALA A 153 7.90 -16.55 -21.00
CA ALA A 153 7.30 -17.83 -20.66
C ALA A 153 6.33 -17.72 -19.47
N ASN A 154 6.65 -16.88 -18.47
CA ASN A 154 5.76 -16.61 -17.34
C ASN A 154 4.45 -15.95 -17.81
N LEU A 155 4.52 -14.98 -18.72
CA LEU A 155 3.32 -14.32 -19.29
C LEU A 155 2.48 -15.28 -20.12
N GLU A 156 3.11 -16.13 -20.94
CA GLU A 156 2.42 -17.16 -21.72
C GLU A 156 1.65 -18.14 -20.83
N GLY A 157 2.30 -18.63 -19.77
CA GLY A 157 1.69 -19.54 -18.81
C GLY A 157 0.56 -18.90 -18.00
N MET A 158 0.77 -17.68 -17.49
CA MET A 158 -0.22 -16.97 -16.68
C MET A 158 -1.48 -16.61 -17.47
N LEU A 159 -1.33 -16.19 -18.73
CA LEU A 159 -2.44 -15.75 -19.58
C LEU A 159 -2.95 -16.86 -20.53
N ARG A 160 -2.34 -18.05 -20.49
CA ARG A 160 -2.64 -19.21 -21.35
C ARG A 160 -2.65 -18.83 -22.85
N LEU A 161 -1.68 -18.03 -23.27
CA LEU A 161 -1.58 -17.55 -24.64
C LEU A 161 -1.16 -18.69 -25.57
N ARG A 162 -1.72 -18.73 -26.77
CA ARG A 162 -1.37 -19.73 -27.80
C ARG A 162 -0.25 -19.26 -28.75
N PHE A 163 0.32 -18.08 -28.49
CA PHE A 163 1.36 -17.45 -29.30
C PHE A 163 2.58 -17.14 -28.43
N THR A 164 3.74 -17.08 -29.05
CA THR A 164 4.99 -16.74 -28.38
C THR A 164 5.06 -15.24 -28.11
N VAL A 165 5.27 -14.85 -26.85
CA VAL A 165 5.37 -13.45 -26.43
C VAL A 165 6.73 -12.89 -26.83
N THR A 166 6.73 -11.90 -27.71
CA THR A 166 7.96 -11.25 -28.20
C THR A 166 8.36 -10.08 -27.31
N GLN A 167 9.65 -9.70 -27.34
CA GLN A 167 10.16 -8.54 -26.59
C GLN A 167 9.41 -7.22 -26.86
N PRO A 168 9.07 -6.86 -28.11
CA PRO A 168 8.25 -5.67 -28.36
C PRO A 168 6.88 -5.70 -27.68
N MET A 169 6.26 -6.89 -27.54
CA MET A 169 4.98 -7.02 -26.84
C MET A 169 5.12 -6.79 -25.34
N ILE A 170 6.22 -7.24 -24.73
CA ILE A 170 6.52 -6.97 -23.32
C ILE A 170 6.69 -5.47 -23.09
N VAL A 171 7.45 -4.78 -23.94
CA VAL A 171 7.62 -3.32 -23.86
C VAL A 171 6.28 -2.60 -24.03
N ALA A 172 5.46 -3.00 -25.01
CA ALA A 172 4.14 -2.42 -25.21
C ALA A 172 3.22 -2.62 -23.99
N LEU A 173 3.23 -3.82 -23.40
CA LEU A 173 2.48 -4.14 -22.19
C LEU A 173 2.93 -3.28 -21.01
N ILE A 174 4.24 -3.07 -20.85
CA ILE A 174 4.80 -2.21 -19.80
C ILE A 174 4.33 -0.76 -19.99
N LEU A 175 4.43 -0.22 -21.20
CA LEU A 175 4.07 1.18 -21.46
C LEU A 175 2.56 1.41 -21.30
N VAL A 176 1.73 0.58 -21.93
CA VAL A 176 0.26 0.72 -21.88
C VAL A 176 -0.26 0.36 -20.49
N GLY A 177 0.17 -0.78 -19.94
CA GLY A 177 -0.23 -1.26 -18.62
C GLY A 177 0.23 -0.32 -17.50
N GLY A 178 1.49 0.11 -17.52
CA GLY A 178 2.02 1.06 -16.55
C GLY A 178 1.28 2.41 -16.58
N SER A 179 1.03 2.95 -17.77
CA SER A 179 0.26 4.19 -17.93
C SER A 179 -1.18 4.05 -17.43
N ALA A 180 -1.84 2.94 -17.77
CA ALA A 180 -3.20 2.65 -17.29
C ALA A 180 -3.25 2.54 -15.77
N LEU A 181 -2.27 1.88 -15.15
CA LEU A 181 -2.16 1.74 -13.69
C LEU A 181 -1.93 3.09 -13.00
N LEU A 182 -1.12 3.99 -13.57
CA LEU A 182 -0.91 5.34 -13.04
C LEU A 182 -2.20 6.18 -13.09
N LEU A 183 -2.95 6.09 -14.19
CA LEU A 183 -4.24 6.76 -14.30
C LEU A 183 -5.26 6.19 -13.31
N LEU A 184 -5.30 4.86 -13.17
CA LEU A 184 -6.15 4.16 -12.22
C LEU A 184 -5.82 4.58 -10.77
N GLN A 185 -4.53 4.62 -10.43
CA GLN A 185 -4.01 5.07 -9.12
C GLN A 185 -4.50 6.48 -8.79
N TRP A 186 -4.32 7.42 -9.72
CA TRP A 186 -4.73 8.80 -9.52
C TRP A 186 -6.26 8.93 -9.38
N GLY A 187 -7.00 8.27 -10.27
CA GLY A 187 -8.47 8.29 -10.27
C GLY A 187 -9.06 7.69 -8.99
N LEU A 188 -8.59 6.52 -8.58
CA LEU A 188 -9.03 5.86 -7.34
C LEU A 188 -8.65 6.64 -6.09
N GLY A 189 -7.45 7.21 -6.04
CA GLY A 189 -7.03 8.10 -4.94
C GLY A 189 -7.94 9.31 -4.82
N ALA A 190 -8.21 10.01 -5.92
CA ALA A 190 -9.06 11.20 -5.94
C ALA A 190 -10.51 10.86 -5.58
N TRP A 191 -11.03 9.76 -6.12
CA TRP A 191 -12.36 9.24 -5.78
C TRP A 191 -12.44 8.90 -4.29
N SER A 192 -11.46 8.16 -3.77
CA SER A 192 -11.42 7.72 -2.38
C SER A 192 -11.36 8.89 -1.39
N ILE A 193 -10.60 9.95 -1.68
CA ILE A 193 -10.57 11.17 -0.86
C ILE A 193 -11.96 11.82 -0.76
N ARG A 194 -12.67 11.93 -1.89
CA ARG A 194 -14.03 12.50 -1.92
C ARG A 194 -15.00 11.66 -1.09
N TRP A 195 -14.87 10.34 -1.15
CA TRP A 195 -15.69 9.42 -0.36
C TRP A 195 -15.37 9.48 1.14
N GLY A 196 -14.09 9.53 1.52
CA GLY A 196 -13.68 9.69 2.91
C GLY A 196 -14.32 10.92 3.57
N LYS A 197 -14.34 12.06 2.87
CA LYS A 197 -15.04 13.27 3.34
C LYS A 197 -16.54 13.04 3.53
N LYS A 198 -17.22 12.43 2.54
CA LYS A 198 -18.66 12.18 2.60
C LYS A 198 -19.04 11.24 3.75
N ILE A 199 -18.26 10.18 3.96
CA ILE A 199 -18.51 9.21 5.04
C ILE A 199 -18.49 9.90 6.40
N VAL A 200 -17.50 10.76 6.65
CA VAL A 200 -17.43 11.51 7.92
C VAL A 200 -18.63 12.45 8.07
N ALA A 201 -19.01 13.18 7.02
CA ALA A 201 -20.15 14.09 7.04
C ALA A 201 -21.48 13.36 7.36
N ILE A 202 -21.73 12.20 6.74
CA ILE A 202 -22.92 11.38 7.04
C ILE A 202 -22.89 10.90 8.49
N SER A 203 -21.72 10.54 8.99
CA SER A 203 -21.59 10.03 10.36
C SER A 203 -21.80 11.11 11.44
N GLN A 204 -21.54 12.38 11.10
CA GLN A 204 -21.79 13.54 11.99
C GLN A 204 -23.26 13.94 12.05
N ILE A 205 -24.06 13.60 11.03
CA ILE A 205 -25.51 13.87 11.01
C ILE A 205 -26.29 12.83 11.86
N ASN A 206 -25.74 11.62 12.01
CA ASN A 206 -26.37 10.51 12.71
C ASN A 206 -25.94 10.36 14.19
N GLN A 207 -25.20 11.35 14.74
CA GLN A 207 -24.81 11.43 16.15
C GLN A 207 -25.55 12.58 16.82
#